data_AF-A0A2V6HL93-F1
#
_entry.id   AF-A0A2V6HL93-F1
#
_cell.length_a   1.000
_cell.length_b   1.000
_cell.length_c   1.000
_cell.angle_alpha   90.00
_cell.angle_beta   90.00
_cell.angle_gamma   90.00
#
_symmetry.space_group_name_H-M   'P 1'
#
loop_
_entity.id
_entity.type
_entity.pdbx_description
1 polymer ?
#
loop_
_entity_poly.entity_id
_entity_poly.type
_entity_poly.pdbx_seq_one_letter_code
_entity_poly.pdbx_strand_id
1 'polypeptide(L)'
;MLKGSRSIVCERGKPISYNTTGNPGMASGGMGDVLTGVCAGLAGRELSMYDAGRVGAWICGRAAEISIFQFGASEESLLASDVLAHLGNAFNELRNPSV
;
A
#
# COMPACT_ATOMS: atom_id res chain seq x y z
N MET A 1 11.50 -6.36 -0.77
CA MET A 1 10.59 -5.55 -1.60
C MET A 1 11.41 -4.46 -2.27
N LEU A 2 11.29 -4.30 -3.59
CA LEU A 2 11.88 -3.22 -4.35
C LEU A 2 10.81 -2.16 -4.58
N LYS A 3 10.96 -0.99 -3.94
CA LYS A 3 10.02 0.13 -4.05
C LYS A 3 10.23 0.91 -5.35
N GLY A 4 9.12 1.38 -5.93
CA GLY A 4 9.08 2.16 -7.16
C GLY A 4 7.63 2.43 -7.58
N SER A 5 7.43 3.05 -8.75
CA SER A 5 6.10 3.30 -9.32
C SER A 5 5.24 2.04 -9.41
N ARG A 6 5.89 0.90 -9.68
CA ARG A 6 5.32 -0.44 -9.48
C ARG A 6 6.22 -1.18 -8.52
N SER A 7 5.80 -1.27 -7.26
CA SER A 7 6.58 -1.97 -6.26
C SER A 7 6.60 -3.47 -6.53
N ILE A 8 7.77 -4.08 -6.38
CA ILE A 8 8.00 -5.50 -6.66
C ILE A 8 8.30 -6.23 -5.35
N VAL A 9 7.58 -7.31 -5.09
CA VAL A 9 7.80 -8.19 -3.93
C VAL A 9 8.31 -9.53 -4.43
N CYS A 10 9.50 -9.91 -3.95
CA CYS A 10 10.16 -11.16 -4.31
C CYS A 10 10.60 -11.90 -3.05
N GLU A 11 10.52 -13.22 -3.09
CA GLU A 11 11.13 -14.13 -2.12
C GLU A 11 11.69 -15.33 -2.90
N ARG A 12 12.84 -15.86 -2.46
CA ARG A 12 13.48 -17.01 -3.14
C ARG A 12 12.49 -18.19 -3.20
N GLY A 13 12.26 -18.71 -4.40
CA GLY A 13 11.36 -19.84 -4.62
C GLY A 13 9.88 -19.46 -4.73
N LYS A 14 9.52 -18.17 -4.65
CA LYS A 14 8.17 -17.67 -4.92
C LYS A 14 8.11 -16.88 -6.22
N PRO A 15 6.94 -16.80 -6.87
CA PRO A 15 6.74 -15.93 -8.01
C PRO A 15 7.06 -14.47 -7.68
N ILE A 16 7.41 -13.69 -8.69
CA ILE A 16 7.56 -12.24 -8.55
C ILE A 16 6.15 -11.63 -8.48
N SER A 17 5.87 -10.86 -7.43
CA SER A 17 4.61 -10.14 -7.30
C SER A 17 4.80 -8.67 -7.63
N TYR A 18 3.90 -8.13 -8.45
CA TYR A 18 3.88 -6.70 -8.81
C TYR A 18 2.70 -6.03 -8.12
N ASN A 19 2.94 -4.88 -7.49
CA ASN A 19 1.87 -4.03 -7.03
C ASN A 19 1.31 -3.22 -8.20
N THR A 20 0.00 -3.31 -8.40
CA THR A 20 -0.71 -2.60 -9.48
C THR A 20 -1.40 -1.32 -9.00
N THR A 21 -1.43 -1.08 -7.68
CA THR A 21 -2.05 0.10 -7.07
C THR A 21 -1.04 1.18 -6.72
N GLY A 22 -1.52 2.41 -6.56
CA GLY A 22 -0.76 3.58 -6.16
C GLY A 22 -0.73 4.65 -7.25
N ASN A 23 -0.18 5.81 -6.91
CA ASN A 23 -0.12 6.96 -7.82
C ASN A 23 1.21 7.72 -7.64
N PRO A 24 1.59 8.58 -8.61
CA PRO A 24 2.80 9.41 -8.53
C PRO A 24 2.90 10.27 -7.28
N GLY A 25 1.78 10.72 -6.70
CA GLY A 25 1.73 11.48 -5.46
C GLY A 25 2.29 10.75 -4.23
N MET A 26 2.44 9.42 -4.30
CA MET A 26 3.13 8.65 -3.27
C MET A 26 4.66 8.85 -3.26
N ALA A 27 5.22 9.62 -4.20
CA ALA A 27 6.62 10.03 -4.18
C ALA A 27 6.90 11.16 -3.16
N SER A 28 6.20 11.16 -2.03
CA SER A 28 6.33 12.12 -0.93
C SER A 28 7.02 11.52 0.30
N GLY A 29 7.54 12.39 1.17
CA GLY A 29 8.22 11.99 2.40
C GLY A 29 7.30 11.21 3.34
N GLY A 30 7.86 10.19 4.03
CA GLY A 30 7.12 9.39 5.02
C GLY A 30 6.34 8.20 4.46
N MET A 31 6.12 8.11 3.14
CA MET A 31 5.41 6.97 2.54
C MET A 31 6.09 5.61 2.79
N GLY A 32 7.43 5.62 2.84
CA GLY A 32 8.21 4.42 3.21
C GLY A 32 8.00 3.98 4.64
N ASP A 33 7.83 4.92 5.58
CA ASP A 33 7.60 4.63 7.00
C ASP A 33 6.21 4.04 7.20
N VAL A 34 5.19 4.61 6.53
CA VAL A 34 3.83 4.06 6.52
C VAL A 34 3.83 2.63 5.98
N LEU A 35 4.43 2.40 4.80
CA LEU A 35 4.52 1.08 4.21
C LEU A 35 5.22 0.08 5.15
N THR A 36 6.32 0.49 5.78
CA THR A 36 7.06 -0.35 6.72
C THR A 36 6.22 -0.71 7.94
N GLY A 37 5.52 0.26 8.52
CA GLY A 37 4.61 0.04 9.65
C GLY A 37 3.46 -0.90 9.30
N VAL A 38 2.85 -0.74 8.13
CA VAL A 38 1.79 -1.64 7.66
C VAL A 38 2.32 -3.06 7.46
N CYS A 39 3.48 -3.23 6.80
CA CYS A 39 4.10 -4.54 6.62
C CYS A 39 4.44 -5.19 7.97
N ALA A 40 4.99 -4.44 8.93
CA ALA A 40 5.32 -4.92 10.26
C ALA A 40 4.06 -5.36 11.04
N GLY A 41 2.99 -4.57 10.99
CA GLY A 41 1.71 -4.92 11.60
C GLY A 41 1.09 -6.18 11.00
N LEU A 42 1.20 -6.36 9.68
CA LEU A 42 0.75 -7.58 9.00
C LEU A 42 1.62 -8.79 9.37
N ALA A 43 2.93 -8.65 9.42
CA ALA A 43 3.84 -9.71 9.87
C ALA A 43 3.57 -10.11 11.34
N GLY A 44 3.25 -9.14 12.21
CA GLY A 44 2.80 -9.40 13.58
C GLY A 44 1.48 -10.16 13.70
N ARG A 45 0.71 -10.24 12.61
CA ARG A 45 -0.50 -11.07 12.49
C ARG A 45 -0.22 -12.41 11.81
N GLU A 46 1.02 -12.88 11.87
CA GLU A 46 1.49 -14.17 11.33
C GLU A 46 1.48 -14.27 9.80
N LEU A 47 1.39 -13.16 9.07
CA LEU A 47 1.64 -13.19 7.62
C LEU A 47 3.13 -13.41 7.34
N SER A 48 3.43 -14.21 6.32
CA SER A 48 4.80 -14.34 5.81
C SER A 48 5.32 -12.98 5.35
N MET A 49 6.64 -12.74 5.43
CA MET A 49 7.23 -11.46 4.97
C MET A 49 6.90 -11.18 3.49
N TYR A 50 6.83 -12.22 2.67
CA TYR A 50 6.38 -12.13 1.29
C TYR A 50 4.94 -11.63 1.17
N ASP A 51 4.00 -12.22 1.91
CA ASP A 51 2.59 -11.82 1.84
C ASP A 51 2.32 -10.48 2.53
N ALA A 52 2.98 -10.21 3.65
CA ALA A 52 2.95 -8.92 4.34
C ALA A 52 3.43 -7.79 3.41
N GLY A 53 4.51 -8.03 2.66
CA GLY A 53 4.99 -7.07 1.65
C GLY A 53 3.99 -6.85 0.52
N ARG A 54 3.35 -7.92 0.01
CA ARG A 54 2.36 -7.84 -1.07
C ARG A 54 1.11 -7.09 -0.65
N VAL A 55 0.53 -7.50 0.46
CA VAL A 55 -0.69 -6.90 1.01
C VAL A 55 -0.40 -5.48 1.47
N GLY A 56 0.73 -5.23 2.15
CA GLY A 56 1.11 -3.90 2.59
C GLY A 56 1.29 -2.91 1.43
N ALA A 57 1.94 -3.33 0.34
CA ALA A 57 2.09 -2.53 -0.86
C ALA A 57 0.73 -2.18 -1.49
N TRP A 58 -0.16 -3.17 -1.61
CA TRP A 58 -1.50 -2.98 -2.16
C TRP A 58 -2.34 -2.04 -1.29
N ILE A 59 -2.34 -2.23 0.02
CA ILE A 59 -3.12 -1.41 0.95
C ILE A 59 -2.67 0.05 0.91
N CYS A 60 -1.37 0.32 0.95
CA CYS A 60 -0.86 1.70 0.90
C CYS A 60 -1.18 2.36 -0.44
N GLY A 61 -1.01 1.63 -1.55
CA GLY A 61 -1.34 2.13 -2.88
C GLY A 61 -2.84 2.41 -3.03
N ARG A 62 -3.68 1.50 -2.55
CA ARG A 62 -5.12 1.65 -2.63
C ARG A 62 -5.65 2.77 -1.74
N ALA A 63 -5.13 2.93 -0.54
CA ALA A 63 -5.46 4.05 0.33
C ALA A 63 -5.10 5.40 -0.30
N ALA A 64 -3.95 5.48 -0.99
CA ALA A 64 -3.56 6.66 -1.75
C ALA A 64 -4.52 6.96 -2.91
N GLU A 65 -4.94 5.94 -3.67
CA GLU A 65 -5.96 6.09 -4.72
C GLU A 65 -7.30 6.55 -4.17
N ILE A 66 -7.74 6.01 -3.02
CA ILE A 66 -8.98 6.41 -2.35
C ILE A 66 -8.92 7.90 -1.97
N SER A 67 -7.81 8.34 -1.36
CA SER A 67 -7.59 9.75 -1.01
C SER A 67 -7.78 10.69 -2.20
N ILE A 68 -7.21 10.33 -3.35
CA ILE A 68 -7.27 11.14 -4.57
C ILE A 68 -8.65 11.05 -5.23
N PHE A 69 -9.10 9.84 -5.56
CA PHE A 69 -10.27 9.64 -6.41
C PHE A 69 -11.60 9.79 -5.68
N GLN A 70 -11.64 9.57 -4.37
CA GLN A 70 -12.89 9.63 -3.58
C GLN A 70 -12.94 10.86 -2.68
N PHE A 71 -11.80 11.34 -2.18
CA PHE A 71 -11.73 12.47 -1.24
C PHE A 71 -11.13 13.74 -1.84
N GLY A 72 -10.75 13.71 -3.12
CA GLY A 72 -10.37 14.90 -3.89
C GLY A 72 -8.98 15.46 -3.56
N ALA A 73 -8.12 14.69 -2.88
CA ALA A 73 -6.72 15.06 -2.74
C ALA A 73 -6.04 15.13 -4.13
N SER A 74 -5.05 16.02 -4.29
CA SER A 74 -4.25 16.06 -5.52
C SER A 74 -3.01 15.18 -5.39
N GLU A 75 -2.45 14.71 -6.51
CA GLU A 75 -1.20 13.95 -6.49
C GLU A 75 -0.05 14.77 -5.87
N GLU A 76 0.00 16.07 -6.15
CA GLU A 76 1.04 16.99 -5.67
C GLU A 76 0.95 17.28 -4.18
N SER A 77 -0.24 17.12 -3.58
CA SER A 77 -0.52 17.42 -2.17
C SER A 77 -0.64 16.18 -1.30
N LEU A 78 -0.52 14.97 -1.85
CA LEU A 78 -0.72 13.73 -1.12
C LEU A 78 0.35 13.50 -0.04
N LEU A 79 -0.09 13.48 1.21
CA LEU A 79 0.76 13.22 2.37
C LEU A 79 0.65 11.77 2.83
N ALA A 80 1.70 11.31 3.52
CA ALA A 80 1.70 10.02 4.20
C ALA A 80 0.56 9.90 5.24
N SER A 81 0.16 11.00 5.87
CA SER A 81 -0.98 11.08 6.79
C SER A 81 -2.32 10.83 6.10
N ASP A 82 -2.48 11.25 4.85
CA ASP A 82 -3.71 11.03 4.10
C ASP A 82 -3.87 9.54 3.77
N VAL A 83 -2.77 8.89 3.39
CA VAL A 83 -2.73 7.43 3.22
C VAL A 83 -3.07 6.72 4.53
N LEU A 84 -2.50 7.15 5.67
CA LEU A 84 -2.81 6.61 6.98
C LEU A 84 -4.31 6.71 7.31
N ALA A 85 -4.92 7.87 7.04
CA ALA A 85 -6.35 8.10 7.29
C ALA A 85 -7.25 7.14 6.49
N HIS A 86 -6.79 6.71 5.31
CA HIS A 86 -7.56 5.85 4.40
C HIS A 86 -7.17 4.36 4.40
N LEU A 87 -6.22 3.93 5.26
CA LEU A 87 -5.88 2.51 5.38
C LEU A 87 -7.10 1.64 5.71
N GLY A 88 -7.98 2.13 6.60
CA GLY A 88 -9.20 1.42 6.98
C GLY A 88 -10.12 1.15 5.80
N ASN A 89 -10.27 2.11 4.88
CA ASN A 89 -11.05 1.94 3.66
C ASN A 89 -10.43 0.86 2.76
N ALA A 90 -9.11 0.90 2.55
CA ALA A 90 -8.42 -0.10 1.74
C ALA A 90 -8.53 -1.51 2.35
N PHE A 91 -8.40 -1.66 3.67
CA PHE A 91 -8.63 -2.94 4.36
C PHE A 91 -10.07 -3.45 4.22
N ASN A 92 -11.06 -2.55 4.22
CA ASN A 92 -12.47 -2.92 4.01
C ASN A 92 -12.69 -3.43 2.58
N GLU A 93 -12.15 -2.74 1.57
CA GLU A 93 -12.24 -3.18 0.17
C GLU A 93 -11.54 -4.52 -0.05
N LEU A 94 -10.38 -4.77 0.61
CA LEU A 94 -9.70 -6.06 0.51
C LEU A 94 -10.54 -7.23 1.06
N ARG A 95 -11.32 -6.98 2.13
CA ARG A 95 -12.20 -7.99 2.74
C ARG A 95 -13.48 -8.21 1.95
N ASN A 96 -14.04 -7.13 1.41
CA ASN A 96 -15.28 -7.12 0.65
C ASN A 96 -15.01 -6.53 -0.73
N PRO A 97 -14.36 -7.28 -1.63
CA PRO A 97 -14.21 -6.84 -3.01
C PRO A 97 -15.61 -6.74 -3.60
N SER A 98 -16.09 -5.52 -3.82
CA SER A 98 -17.31 -5.26 -4.58
C SER A 98 -17.12 -5.90 -5.97
N VAL A 99 -17.89 -6.96 -6.24
CA VAL A 99 -17.96 -7.60 -7.57
C VAL A 99 -18.56 -6.62 -8.57
#